data_AF-A0A182IK83-F1
#
_entry.id   AF-A0A182IK83-F1
#
_cell.length_a   1.000
_cell.length_b   1.000
_cell.length_c   1.000
_cell.angle_alpha   90.00
_cell.angle_beta   90.00
_cell.angle_gamma   90.00
#
_symmetry.space_group_name_H-M   'P 1'
#
loop_
_entity.id
_entity.type
_entity.pdbx_description
1 polymer ?
#
loop_
_entity_poly.entity_id
_entity_poly.type
_entity_poly.pdbx_seq_one_letter_code
_entity_poly.pdbx_strand_id
1 'polypeptide(L)'
;MASTGKDIEKPVAESATVHRIRITLTSRNVRSLEKVCADLIAGAKKQKLRVKGPVRMPTKILRITTRKTPCGEGSKTWDRFQVCILRQIPLT
;
A
#
# COMPACT_ATOMS: atom_id res chain seq x y z
N MET A 1 24.67 -57.85 17.72
CA MET A 1 23.97 -56.58 17.99
C MET A 1 23.63 -55.99 16.62
N ALA A 2 22.44 -56.21 16.05
CA ALA A 2 21.22 -55.41 16.29
C ALA A 2 21.52 -53.91 16.12
N SER A 3 20.94 -53.12 15.22
CA SER A 3 19.71 -53.22 14.44
C SER A 3 19.68 -52.12 13.35
N THR A 4 19.20 -52.49 12.17
CA THR A 4 18.38 -51.73 11.19
C THR A 4 18.07 -50.24 11.35
N GLY A 5 18.09 -49.56 10.19
CA GLY A 5 17.11 -48.53 9.77
C GLY A 5 17.66 -47.11 9.76
N LYS A 6 17.37 -46.24 8.78
CA LYS A 6 16.31 -46.26 7.77
C LYS A 6 16.60 -45.13 6.77
N ASP A 7 16.32 -45.39 5.51
CA ASP A 7 16.30 -44.44 4.39
C ASP A 7 15.50 -43.17 4.70
N ILE A 8 15.84 -42.06 4.03
CA ILE A 8 14.93 -41.33 3.13
C ILE A 8 15.79 -40.42 2.25
N GLU A 9 16.05 -40.88 1.03
CA GLU A 9 16.29 -39.98 -0.11
C GLU A 9 14.98 -39.29 -0.49
N LYS A 10 15.04 -37.96 -0.66
CA LYS A 10 14.22 -37.08 -1.53
C LYS A 10 12.70 -37.06 -1.26
N PRO A 11 11.94 -36.16 -1.92
CA PRO A 11 12.25 -34.89 -2.58
C PRO A 11 11.51 -33.76 -1.80
N VAL A 12 11.63 -32.48 -2.09
CA VAL A 12 10.74 -31.80 -3.04
C VAL A 12 11.35 -30.42 -3.22
N ALA A 13 12.06 -30.30 -4.34
CA ALA A 13 12.16 -29.06 -5.08
C ALA A 13 10.75 -28.68 -5.56
N GLU A 14 9.90 -28.24 -4.64
CA GLU A 14 8.83 -27.33 -5.00
C GLU A 14 9.54 -25.99 -5.12
N SER A 15 9.76 -25.58 -6.37
CA SER A 15 10.14 -24.21 -6.69
C SER A 15 9.18 -23.29 -5.94
N ALA A 16 9.58 -22.82 -4.76
CA ALA A 16 8.76 -21.97 -3.92
C ALA A 16 8.31 -20.82 -4.81
N THR A 17 7.03 -20.80 -5.12
CA THR A 17 6.44 -19.85 -6.04
C THR A 17 6.74 -18.48 -5.44
N VAL A 18 7.63 -17.73 -6.12
CA VAL A 18 8.08 -16.44 -5.61
C VAL A 18 6.89 -15.48 -5.70
N HIS A 19 6.10 -15.41 -4.63
CA HIS A 19 4.94 -14.55 -4.54
C HIS A 19 5.40 -13.10 -4.40
N ARG A 20 5.38 -12.38 -5.52
CA ARG A 20 5.64 -10.94 -5.58
C ARG A 20 4.35 -10.19 -5.27
N ILE A 21 4.08 -9.93 -3.99
CA ILE A 21 2.90 -9.20 -3.54
C ILE A 21 3.14 -7.68 -3.65
N ARG A 22 2.29 -6.99 -4.41
CA ARG A 22 2.27 -5.52 -4.44
C ARG A 22 1.13 -5.00 -3.58
N ILE A 23 1.46 -4.35 -2.48
CA ILE A 23 0.45 -3.69 -1.65
C ILE A 23 0.31 -2.25 -2.20
N THR A 24 -0.90 -1.68 -2.22
CA THR A 24 -1.12 -0.26 -2.58
C THR A 24 -1.90 0.40 -1.46
N LEU A 25 -1.33 1.44 -0.85
CA LEU A 25 -1.97 2.22 0.20
C LEU A 25 -2.50 3.52 -0.40
N THR A 26 -3.79 3.76 -0.24
CA THR A 26 -4.45 4.99 -0.66
C THR A 26 -5.11 5.65 0.52
N SER A 27 -4.76 6.90 0.81
CA SER A 27 -5.42 7.68 1.86
C SER A 27 -5.42 9.17 1.51
N ARG A 28 -6.27 9.91 2.20
CA ARG A 28 -6.32 11.38 2.18
C ARG A 28 -5.33 12.01 3.15
N ASN A 29 -4.96 11.30 4.22
CA ASN A 29 -4.13 11.83 5.29
C ASN A 29 -2.70 11.28 5.22
N VAL A 30 -1.73 12.21 5.14
CA VAL A 30 -0.31 11.93 5.01
C VAL A 30 0.23 11.24 6.27
N ARG A 31 -0.16 11.71 7.45
CA ARG A 31 0.37 11.23 8.73
C ARG A 31 -0.02 9.79 9.02
N SER A 32 -1.23 9.39 8.64
CA SER A 32 -1.66 7.99 8.76
C SER A 32 -0.90 7.07 7.81
N LEU A 33 -0.57 7.52 6.60
CA LEU A 33 0.17 6.70 5.64
C LEU A 33 1.61 6.45 6.08
N GLU A 34 2.27 7.46 6.64
CA GLU A 34 3.66 7.35 7.10
C GLU A 34 3.79 6.39 8.29
N LYS A 35 2.84 6.45 9.23
CA LYS A 35 2.78 5.50 10.36
C LYS A 35 2.61 4.06 9.89
N VAL A 36 1.58 3.79 9.09
CA VAL A 36 1.29 2.44 8.57
C VAL A 36 2.43 1.91 7.71
N CYS A 37 3.07 2.77 6.92
CA CYS A 37 4.22 2.37 6.11
C CYS A 37 5.44 1.99 6.97
N ALA A 38 5.69 2.73 8.05
CA ALA A 38 6.77 2.42 8.97
C ALA A 38 6.54 1.07 9.67
N ASP A 39 5.30 0.82 10.13
CA ASP A 39 4.92 -0.41 10.80
C ASP A 39 5.03 -1.64 9.87
N LEU A 40 4.60 -1.51 8.61
CA LEU A 40 4.73 -2.55 7.60
C LEU A 40 6.18 -2.88 7.28
N ILE A 41 7.04 -1.87 7.12
CA ILE A 41 8.47 -2.08 6.86
C ILE A 41 9.14 -2.74 8.08
N ALA A 42 8.79 -2.33 9.30
CA ALA A 42 9.30 -2.94 10.51
C ALA A 42 8.86 -4.41 10.65
N GLY A 43 7.59 -4.72 10.36
CA GLY A 43 7.06 -6.09 10.35
C GLY A 43 7.73 -6.98 9.31
N ALA A 44 7.92 -6.48 8.09
CA ALA A 44 8.55 -7.23 7.01
C ALA A 44 10.05 -7.51 7.26
N LYS A 45 10.77 -6.56 7.89
CA LYS A 45 12.16 -6.76 8.34
C LYS A 45 12.27 -7.84 9.42
N LYS A 46 11.31 -7.91 10.36
CA LYS A 46 11.27 -8.97 11.39
C LYS A 46 11.11 -10.36 10.76
N GLN A 47 10.30 -10.48 9.71
CA GLN A 47 10.06 -11.72 8.98
C GLN A 47 11.12 -12.03 7.90
N LYS A 48 12.16 -11.18 7.76
CA LYS A 48 13.26 -11.33 6.78
C LYS A 48 12.79 -11.45 5.32
N LEU A 49 11.70 -10.75 4.96
CA LEU A 49 11.23 -10.65 3.58
C LEU A 49 12.08 -9.65 2.77
N ARG A 50 12.26 -9.90 1.47
CA ARG A 50 12.96 -8.96 0.57
C ARG A 50 12.04 -7.80 0.22
N VAL A 51 12.16 -6.70 0.95
CA VAL A 51 11.34 -5.49 0.76
C VAL A 51 12.02 -4.52 -0.19
N LYS A 52 11.31 -4.06 -1.21
CA LYS A 52 11.62 -2.83 -1.92
C LYS A 52 11.00 -1.63 -1.18
N GLY A 53 11.72 -0.51 -1.15
CA GLY A 53 11.30 0.68 -0.39
C GLY A 53 9.97 1.29 -0.87
N PRO A 54 9.32 2.13 -0.07
CA PRO A 54 8.05 2.74 -0.45
C PRO A 54 8.25 3.76 -1.58
N VAL A 55 7.51 3.62 -2.70
CA VAL A 55 7.55 4.59 -3.81
C VAL A 55 6.37 5.53 -3.73
N ARG A 56 6.67 6.83 -3.70
CA ARG A 56 5.65 7.89 -3.64
C ARG A 56 5.24 8.26 -5.07
N MET A 57 3.99 7.99 -5.41
CA MET A 57 3.39 8.53 -6.64
C MET A 57 3.01 10.00 -6.40
N PRO A 58 2.96 10.83 -7.46
CA PRO A 58 2.53 12.22 -7.32
C PRO A 58 1.13 12.31 -6.72
N THR A 59 0.94 13.28 -5.83
CA THR A 59 -0.33 13.55 -5.19
C THR A 59 -1.28 14.20 -6.20
N LYS A 60 -2.47 13.62 -6.37
CA LYS A 60 -3.49 14.21 -7.24
C LYS A 60 -4.42 15.06 -6.40
N ILE A 61 -4.55 16.32 -6.80
CA ILE A 61 -5.50 17.26 -6.20
C ILE A 61 -6.75 17.26 -7.07
N LEU A 62 -7.82 16.67 -6.57
CA LEU A 62 -9.13 16.73 -7.22
C LEU A 62 -9.83 18.01 -6.77
N ARG A 63 -10.22 18.84 -7.73
CA ARG A 63 -10.86 20.13 -7.49
C ARG A 63 -12.27 20.07 -8.05
N ILE A 64 -13.26 20.30 -7.19
CA ILE A 64 -14.66 20.45 -7.58
C ILE A 64 -15.06 21.89 -7.24
N THR A 65 -15.52 22.62 -8.24
CA THR A 65 -16.02 23.99 -8.07
C THR A 65 -17.52 24.00 -8.31
N THR A 66 -18.29 24.29 -7.26
CA THR A 66 -19.75 24.39 -7.33
C THR A 66 -20.21 25.79 -6.99
N ARG A 67 -21.38 26.18 -7.49
CA ARG A 67 -22.05 27.39 -7.05
C ARG A 67 -22.54 27.18 -5.62
N LYS A 68 -22.42 28.20 -4.76
CA LYS A 68 -22.92 28.14 -3.38
C LYS A 68 -24.45 28.06 -3.32
N THR A 69 -25.10 28.86 -4.17
CA THR A 69 -26.56 28.93 -4.20
C THR A 69 -27.12 27.82 -5.10
N PRO A 70 -28.21 27.15 -4.67
CA PRO A 70 -28.90 26.16 -5.49
C PRO A 70 -29.76 26.82 -6.57
N CYS A 71 -30.24 28.03 -6.30
CA CYS A 71 -31.05 28.85 -7.21
C CYS A 71 -30.20 29.91 -7.93
N GLY A 72 -30.68 30.27 -9.12
CA GLY A 72 -30.00 31.12 -10.10
C GLY A 72 -29.80 32.58 -9.68
N GLU A 73 -30.51 33.04 -8.66
CA GLU A 73 -30.50 34.41 -8.16
C GLU A 73 -29.43 34.67 -7.09
N GLY A 74 -29.05 35.94 -6.94
CA GLY A 74 -28.03 36.40 -5.99
C GLY A 74 -26.60 36.47 -6.56
N SER A 75 -25.66 36.90 -5.71
CA SER A 75 -24.25 37.14 -6.07
C SER A 75 -23.53 35.86 -6.49
N LYS A 76 -22.74 35.92 -7.58
CA LYS A 76 -21.96 34.80 -8.12
C LYS A 76 -20.85 34.36 -7.16
N THR A 77 -21.20 33.50 -6.21
CA THR A 77 -20.28 32.94 -5.24
C THR A 77 -20.04 31.44 -5.51
N TRP A 78 -18.79 31.03 -5.38
CA TRP A 78 -18.33 29.69 -5.74
C TRP A 78 -17.61 29.06 -4.55
N ASP A 79 -17.89 27.78 -4.30
CA ASP A 79 -17.10 26.96 -3.39
C ASP A 79 -16.03 26.18 -4.14
N ARG A 80 -14.88 26.00 -3.47
CA ARG A 80 -13.74 25.24 -3.98
C ARG A 80 -13.49 24.06 -3.06
N PHE A 81 -14.09 22.93 -3.37
CA PHE A 81 -13.82 21.69 -2.66
C PHE A 81 -12.55 21.06 -3.21
N GLN A 82 -11.62 20.74 -2.31
CA GLN A 82 -10.37 20.08 -2.66
C GLN A 82 -10.24 18.77 -1.89
N VAL A 83 -9.92 17.71 -2.63
CA VAL A 83 -9.53 16.44 -2.05
C VAL A 83 -8.15 16.07 -2.57
N CYS A 84 -7.22 15.93 -1.65
CA CYS A 84 -5.90 15.39 -1.94
C CYS A 84 -5.95 13.87 -1.75
N ILE A 85 -5.76 13.13 -2.85
CA ILE A 85 -5.61 11.68 -2.79
C ILE A 85 -4.12 11.36 -2.92
N LEU A 86 -3.58 10.78 -1.86
CA LEU A 86 -2.22 10.25 -1.88
C LEU A 86 -2.29 8.76 -2.21
N ARG A 87 -1.67 8.41 -3.35
CA ARG A 87 -1.39 7.03 -3.72
C ARG A 87 0.06 6.73 -3.35
N GLN A 88 0.27 5.75 -2.49
CA GLN A 88 1.59 5.21 -2.21
C GLN A 88 1.56 3.70 -2.46
N ILE A 89 2.54 3.21 -3.19
CA ILE A 89 2.66 1.77 -3.45
C ILE A 89 3.80 1.28 -2.55
N PRO A 90 3.52 0.54 -1.47
CA PRO A 90 4.54 -0.30 -0.85
C PRO A 90 5.01 -1.35 -1.85
N LEU A 91 6.33 -1.40 -2.06
CA LEU A 91 6.90 -2.36 -2.99
C LEU A 91 7.09 -3.72 -2.29
N THR A 92 6.89 -4.76 -3.11
CA THR A 92 7.25 -6.18 -2.88
C THR A 92 8.53 -6.34 -2.08
#